data_AF-A0A7L3NK09-F1
#
_entry.id   AF-A0A7L3NK09-F1
#
_cell.length_a   1.000
_cell.length_b   1.000
_cell.length_c   1.000
_cell.angle_alpha   90.00
_cell.angle_beta   90.00
_cell.angle_gamma   90.00
#
_symmetry.space_group_name_H-M   'P 1'
#
loop_
_entity.id
_entity.type
_entity.pdbx_description
1 polymer ?
#
loop_
_entity_poly.entity_id
_entity_poly.type
_entity_poly.pdbx_seq_one_letter_code
_entity_poly.pdbx_strand_id
1 'polypeptide(L)'
;LNPPRPRCPPGLMWLQEGDSTSGLRHTCEQNDDVSRYGWLMHDGENFGVQEIRDGKLVLKTEFVKRDGGEHGGDWSWRISAKLEDAEGPSPLLSLFFYVATDEQGTLEAQLENGTRLAAVRGTTEELGAFTITFLPPTADAGGNPKYA
;
A
#
# COMPACT_ATOMS: atom_id res chain seq x y z
N LEU A 1 4.70 17.88 -22.86
CA LEU A 1 5.58 16.82 -22.35
C LEU A 1 4.81 16.13 -21.24
N ASN A 2 4.34 14.91 -21.49
CA ASN A 2 3.64 14.12 -20.47
C ASN A 2 4.70 13.60 -19.51
N PRO A 3 4.58 13.77 -18.18
CA PRO A 3 5.50 13.11 -17.25
C PRO A 3 5.41 11.59 -17.47
N PRO A 4 6.54 10.86 -17.44
CA PRO A 4 6.51 9.41 -17.57
C PRO A 4 5.61 8.84 -16.47
N ARG A 5 4.53 8.16 -16.86
CA ARG A 5 3.68 7.47 -15.90
C ARG A 5 4.48 6.30 -15.35
N PRO A 6 4.51 6.05 -14.03
CA PRO A 6 4.99 4.76 -13.55
C PRO A 6 4.10 3.68 -14.15
N ARG A 7 4.63 2.84 -15.03
CA ARG A 7 3.87 1.75 -15.69
C ARG A 7 3.61 0.56 -14.78
N CYS A 8 4.24 0.55 -13.60
CA CYS A 8 4.05 -0.45 -12.56
C CYS A 8 3.74 0.23 -11.21
N PRO A 9 2.58 0.93 -11.07
CA PRO A 9 2.25 1.52 -9.79
C PRO A 9 1.84 0.39 -8.82
N PRO A 10 2.43 0.32 -7.61
CA PRO A 10 1.92 -0.58 -6.60
C PRO A 10 0.49 -0.17 -6.23
N GLY A 11 -0.36 -1.16 -5.94
CA GLY A 11 -1.72 -0.92 -5.51
C GLY A 11 -1.97 -1.46 -4.11
N LEU A 12 -2.97 -0.86 -3.46
CA LEU A 12 -3.43 -1.22 -2.12
C LEU A 12 -4.90 -1.62 -2.20
N MET A 13 -5.25 -2.72 -1.54
CA MET A 13 -6.62 -3.06 -1.19
C MET A 13 -6.71 -3.31 0.32
N TRP A 14 -7.88 -3.11 0.91
CA TRP A 14 -8.12 -3.45 2.31
C TRP A 14 -9.47 -4.10 2.53
N LEU A 15 -9.54 -4.92 3.57
CA LEU A 15 -10.75 -5.59 4.03
C LEU A 15 -10.75 -5.59 5.56
N GLN A 16 -11.88 -5.16 6.15
CA GLN A 16 -12.11 -5.25 7.59
C GLN A 16 -13.19 -6.29 7.85
N GLU A 17 -12.86 -7.31 8.66
CA GLU A 17 -13.84 -8.34 9.03
C GLU A 17 -14.75 -7.86 10.17
N GLY A 18 -16.05 -8.16 10.06
CA GLY A 18 -17.00 -8.01 11.16
C GLY A 18 -17.99 -6.85 11.06
N ASP A 19 -17.97 -6.06 9.98
CA ASP A 19 -19.02 -5.08 9.69
C ASP A 19 -19.99 -5.61 8.62
N SER A 20 -21.26 -5.25 8.70
CA SER A 20 -22.30 -5.67 7.72
C SER A 20 -22.06 -5.15 6.29
N THR A 21 -21.13 -4.20 6.15
CA THR A 21 -20.61 -3.61 4.90
C THR A 21 -19.30 -4.25 4.43
N SER A 22 -18.93 -5.42 4.98
CA SER A 22 -17.71 -6.18 4.64
C SER A 22 -17.55 -6.35 3.12
N GLY A 23 -16.70 -5.52 2.53
CA GLY A 23 -16.35 -5.56 1.11
C GLY A 23 -14.87 -5.25 0.93
N LEU A 24 -14.23 -5.94 -0.02
CA LEU A 24 -12.85 -5.63 -0.42
C LEU A 24 -12.85 -4.25 -1.07
N ARG A 25 -12.11 -3.30 -0.48
CA ARG A 25 -11.96 -1.95 -1.03
C ARG A 25 -10.77 -1.90 -1.98
N HIS A 26 -10.98 -1.40 -3.19
CA HIS A 26 -9.93 -1.29 -4.21
C HIS A 26 -10.08 -0.01 -5.05
N THR A 27 -11.24 0.20 -5.63
CA THR A 27 -11.58 1.39 -6.42
C THR A 27 -12.23 2.45 -5.54
N CYS A 28 -12.12 3.73 -5.94
CA CYS A 28 -12.84 4.82 -5.28
C CYS A 28 -14.29 4.83 -5.76
N GLU A 29 -15.10 3.83 -5.39
CA GLU A 29 -16.49 3.79 -5.78
C GLU A 29 -17.32 4.73 -4.91
N GLN A 30 -18.14 5.56 -5.54
CA GLN A 30 -18.94 6.57 -4.83
C GLN A 30 -20.04 5.95 -3.94
N ASN A 31 -20.30 4.64 -4.10
CA ASN A 31 -21.32 3.91 -3.37
C ASN A 31 -20.74 3.01 -2.25
N ASP A 32 -19.48 3.21 -1.87
CA ASP A 32 -18.78 2.35 -0.91
C ASP A 32 -18.94 2.78 0.56
N ASP A 33 -19.76 3.78 0.88
CA ASP A 33 -19.91 4.34 2.23
C ASP A 33 -18.59 4.80 2.90
N VAL A 34 -17.53 5.00 2.11
CA VAL A 34 -16.28 5.61 2.60
C VAL A 34 -16.58 7.05 2.99
N SER A 35 -16.57 7.31 4.29
CA SER A 35 -17.00 8.57 4.88
C SER A 35 -16.20 9.78 4.40
N ARG A 36 -14.89 9.61 4.17
CA ARG A 36 -14.00 10.67 3.68
C ARG A 36 -12.71 10.06 3.14
N TYR A 37 -12.20 10.59 2.03
CA TYR A 37 -10.84 10.32 1.58
C TYR A 37 -10.25 11.57 0.93
N GLY A 38 -8.92 11.72 0.98
CA GLY A 38 -8.24 12.80 0.28
C GLY A 38 -6.77 12.97 0.64
N TRP A 39 -6.07 13.74 -0.19
CA TRP A 39 -4.70 14.16 0.07
C TRP A 39 -4.68 15.26 1.14
N LEU A 40 -3.95 15.02 2.23
CA LEU A 40 -3.61 16.05 3.22
C LEU A 40 -2.46 16.92 2.72
N MET A 41 -1.48 16.29 2.05
CA MET A 41 -0.34 16.94 1.43
C MET A 41 0.03 16.18 0.16
N HIS A 42 0.40 16.86 -0.91
CA HIS A 42 0.90 16.26 -2.14
C HIS A 42 1.62 17.34 -2.96
N ASP A 43 2.80 17.05 -3.50
CA ASP A 43 3.57 18.02 -4.31
C ASP A 43 3.44 17.78 -5.83
N GLY A 44 2.76 16.71 -6.24
CA GLY A 44 2.61 16.34 -7.64
C GLY A 44 3.69 15.40 -8.16
N GLU A 45 4.74 15.18 -7.37
CA GLU A 45 5.96 14.56 -7.87
C GLU A 45 6.64 13.65 -6.84
N ASN A 46 7.11 14.16 -5.70
CA ASN A 46 8.04 13.47 -4.82
C ASN A 46 7.41 12.93 -3.55
N PHE A 47 6.30 13.47 -3.08
CA PHE A 47 5.67 12.96 -1.87
C PHE A 47 4.18 13.22 -1.82
N GLY A 48 3.52 12.42 -0.98
CA GLY A 48 2.14 12.65 -0.65
C GLY A 48 1.71 11.90 0.59
N VAL A 49 0.72 12.48 1.25
CA VAL A 49 0.07 11.96 2.45
C VAL A 49 -1.43 12.00 2.18
N GLN A 50 -2.05 10.83 2.11
CA GLN A 50 -3.49 10.66 1.96
C GLN A 50 -4.06 10.04 3.23
N GLU A 51 -5.27 10.47 3.58
CA GLU A 51 -6.08 9.90 4.66
C GLU A 51 -7.38 9.36 4.06
N ILE A 52 -7.77 8.16 4.49
CA ILE A 52 -8.99 7.46 4.13
C ILE A 52 -9.71 7.07 5.42
N ARG A 53 -10.98 7.44 5.54
CA ARG A 53 -11.84 7.14 6.68
C ARG A 53 -12.98 6.23 6.22
N ASP A 54 -12.93 4.99 6.66
CA ASP A 54 -13.90 3.93 6.35
C ASP A 54 -14.56 3.49 7.67
N GLY A 55 -15.73 4.05 7.98
CA GLY A 55 -16.35 3.93 9.30
C GLY A 55 -15.43 4.43 10.43
N LYS A 56 -15.05 3.54 11.36
CA LYS A 56 -14.11 3.83 12.45
C LYS A 56 -12.65 3.64 12.06
N LEU A 57 -12.36 3.06 10.90
CA LEU A 57 -11.01 2.83 10.42
C LEU A 57 -10.47 4.09 9.75
N VAL A 58 -9.32 4.54 10.23
CA VAL A 58 -8.52 5.60 9.62
C VAL A 58 -7.27 4.96 9.04
N LEU A 59 -7.19 4.94 7.70
CA LEU A 59 -6.01 4.56 6.96
C LEU A 59 -5.26 5.84 6.55
N LYS A 60 -3.95 5.84 6.80
CA LYS A 60 -3.04 6.88 6.32
C LYS A 60 -2.05 6.24 5.37
N THR A 61 -2.02 6.72 4.13
CA THR A 61 -1.10 6.29 3.09
C THR A 61 -0.09 7.39 2.83
N GLU A 62 1.19 7.06 2.94
CA GLU A 62 2.28 8.01 2.78
C GLU A 62 3.27 7.47 1.76
N PHE A 63 3.65 8.30 0.79
CA PHE A 63 4.66 7.95 -0.19
C PHE A 63 5.75 9.02 -0.24
N VAL A 64 6.98 8.56 -0.49
CA VAL A 64 8.13 9.41 -0.78
C VAL A 64 8.91 8.79 -1.93
N LYS A 65 9.36 9.62 -2.86
CA LYS A 65 10.34 9.28 -3.89
C LYS A 65 11.69 9.88 -3.54
N ARG A 66 12.74 9.19 -3.96
CA ARG A 66 14.12 9.65 -3.91
C ARG A 66 14.71 9.49 -5.30
N ASP A 67 15.00 10.62 -5.94
CA ASP A 67 15.65 10.59 -7.25
C ASP A 67 17.05 9.97 -7.16
N GLY A 68 17.42 9.22 -8.20
CA GLY A 68 18.69 8.54 -8.26
C GLY A 68 18.79 7.59 -9.46
N GLY A 69 20.01 7.18 -9.77
CA GLY A 69 20.28 6.27 -10.89
C GLY A 69 19.86 6.84 -12.24
N GLU A 70 19.70 5.95 -13.22
CA GLU A 70 19.30 6.28 -14.59
C GLU A 70 17.83 5.93 -14.89
N HIS A 71 17.11 5.38 -13.90
CA HIS A 71 15.76 4.79 -14.08
C HIS A 71 14.68 5.42 -13.19
N GLY A 72 14.88 6.65 -12.69
CA GLY A 72 13.86 7.39 -11.93
C GLY A 72 13.88 7.21 -10.41
N GLY A 73 14.92 6.56 -9.86
CA GLY A 73 15.18 6.49 -8.43
C GLY A 73 14.35 5.45 -7.67
N ASP A 74 14.27 5.66 -6.37
CA ASP A 74 13.61 4.77 -5.42
C ASP A 74 12.31 5.39 -4.89
N TRP A 75 11.40 4.56 -4.40
CA TRP A 75 10.21 5.01 -3.69
C TRP A 75 9.95 4.17 -2.45
N SER A 76 9.24 4.73 -1.48
CA SER A 76 8.86 4.04 -0.25
C SER A 76 7.46 4.43 0.16
N TRP A 77 6.67 3.43 0.56
CA TRP A 77 5.30 3.59 1.01
C TRP A 77 5.17 3.18 2.47
N ARG A 78 4.43 3.96 3.25
CA ARG A 78 4.02 3.60 4.60
C ARG A 78 2.51 3.67 4.70
N ILE A 79 1.91 2.58 5.17
CA ILE A 79 0.47 2.48 5.41
C ILE A 79 0.30 2.31 6.90
N SER A 80 -0.44 3.23 7.52
CA SER A 80 -0.77 3.19 8.93
C SER A 80 -2.28 3.05 9.09
N ALA A 81 -2.70 2.16 9.99
CA ALA A 81 -4.10 1.93 10.29
C ALA A 81 -4.38 2.22 11.76
N LYS A 82 -5.45 2.96 12.03
CA LYS A 82 -5.92 3.25 13.38
C LYS A 82 -7.43 3.10 13.44
N LEU A 83 -7.94 2.54 14.54
CA LEU A 83 -9.36 2.56 14.85
C LEU A 83 -9.67 3.73 15.78
N GLU A 84 -10.61 4.58 15.40
CA GLU A 84 -11.18 5.61 16.26
C GLU A 84 -12.25 5.00 17.18
N ASP A 85 -12.32 5.49 18.42
CA ASP A 85 -13.30 5.06 19.44
C ASP A 85 -13.40 3.53 19.60
N ALA A 86 -12.23 2.90 19.74
CA ALA A 86 -12.07 1.46 19.92
C ALA A 86 -12.49 1.02 21.34
N GLU A 87 -13.77 1.12 21.65
CA GLU A 87 -14.37 0.39 22.76
C GLU A 87 -14.74 -1.03 22.30
N GLY A 88 -13.86 -2.00 22.59
CA GLY A 88 -14.08 -3.41 22.26
C GLY A 88 -12.90 -4.08 21.53
N PRO A 89 -13.06 -5.36 21.14
CA PRO A 89 -12.03 -6.06 20.37
C PRO A 89 -11.81 -5.40 19.01
N SER A 90 -10.54 -5.18 18.65
CA SER A 90 -10.20 -4.64 17.34
C SER A 90 -10.56 -5.66 16.24
N PRO A 91 -11.36 -5.28 15.23
CA PRO A 91 -11.62 -6.15 14.07
C PRO A 91 -10.32 -6.50 13.34
N LEU A 92 -10.33 -7.65 12.66
CA LEU A 92 -9.22 -8.06 11.82
C LEU A 92 -9.18 -7.17 10.57
N LEU A 93 -8.03 -6.55 10.32
CA LEU A 93 -7.74 -5.76 9.13
C LEU A 93 -6.76 -6.52 8.25
N SER A 94 -7.19 -6.82 7.02
CA SER A 94 -6.35 -7.42 5.98
C SER A 94 -5.95 -6.35 4.97
N LEU A 95 -4.65 -6.18 4.76
CA LEU A 95 -4.08 -5.29 3.76
C LEU A 95 -3.47 -6.12 2.64
N PHE A 96 -3.82 -5.79 1.39
CA PHE A 96 -3.32 -6.47 0.21
C PHE A 96 -2.49 -5.51 -0.61
N PHE A 97 -1.23 -5.88 -0.84
CA PHE A 97 -0.32 -5.15 -1.71
C PHE A 97 -0.15 -5.94 -3.00
N TYR A 98 -0.28 -5.28 -4.13
CA TYR A 98 -0.05 -5.92 -5.42
C TYR A 98 0.80 -5.05 -6.33
N VAL A 99 1.51 -5.72 -7.21
CA VAL A 99 2.41 -5.14 -8.22
C VAL A 99 2.09 -5.86 -9.52
N ALA A 100 1.98 -5.10 -10.61
CA ALA A 100 1.73 -5.65 -11.93
C ALA A 100 2.67 -4.98 -12.93
N THR A 101 3.44 -5.78 -13.66
CA THR A 101 4.19 -5.33 -14.82
C THR A 101 3.32 -5.44 -16.07
N ASP A 102 3.68 -4.69 -17.11
CA ASP A 102 3.15 -4.93 -18.45
C ASP A 102 3.71 -6.23 -19.05
N GLU A 103 3.25 -6.57 -20.26
CA GLU A 103 3.52 -7.85 -20.93
C GLU A 103 5.01 -8.15 -21.18
N GLN A 104 5.91 -7.17 -20.98
CA GLN A 104 7.34 -7.28 -21.24
C GLN A 104 8.19 -7.42 -19.97
N GLY A 105 7.59 -7.34 -18.78
CA GLY A 105 8.27 -7.47 -17.51
C GLY A 105 8.22 -8.87 -16.90
N THR A 106 9.18 -9.19 -16.02
CA THR A 106 9.16 -10.39 -15.19
C THR A 106 9.02 -10.02 -13.71
N LEU A 107 8.33 -10.88 -12.95
CA LEU A 107 8.20 -10.77 -11.50
C LEU A 107 8.48 -12.13 -10.86
N GLU A 108 9.37 -12.15 -9.87
CA GLU A 108 9.73 -13.33 -9.08
C GLU A 108 9.47 -13.04 -7.59
N ALA A 109 8.57 -13.83 -7.00
CA ALA A 109 8.22 -13.72 -5.59
C ALA A 109 9.29 -14.39 -4.71
N GLN A 110 9.76 -13.67 -3.69
CA GLN A 110 10.66 -14.19 -2.66
C GLN A 110 9.88 -14.38 -1.37
N LEU A 111 9.66 -15.65 -1.01
CA LEU A 111 8.95 -16.03 0.21
C LEU A 111 9.92 -16.25 1.37
N GLU A 112 9.59 -15.72 2.54
CA GLU A 112 10.20 -16.07 3.82
C GLU A 112 9.38 -17.16 4.50
N ASN A 113 10.07 -18.19 5.01
CA ASN A 113 9.46 -19.37 5.66
C ASN A 113 8.39 -20.10 4.81
N GLY A 114 8.37 -19.86 3.50
CA GLY A 114 7.44 -20.48 2.56
C GLY A 114 6.01 -19.91 2.57
N THR A 115 5.71 -18.93 3.43
CA THR A 115 4.35 -18.38 3.57
C THR A 115 4.30 -16.86 3.41
N ARG A 116 5.31 -16.12 3.86
CA ARG A 116 5.31 -14.66 3.86
C ARG A 116 6.01 -14.11 2.62
N LEU A 117 5.36 -13.26 1.84
CA LEU A 117 6.04 -12.53 0.76
C LEU A 117 6.99 -11.49 1.36
N ALA A 118 8.30 -11.71 1.25
CA ALA A 118 9.32 -10.80 1.77
C ALA A 118 9.76 -9.78 0.72
N ALA A 119 9.87 -10.20 -0.53
CA ALA A 119 10.20 -9.32 -1.64
C ALA A 119 9.64 -9.82 -2.97
N VAL A 120 9.57 -8.92 -3.94
CA VAL A 120 9.35 -9.26 -5.35
C VAL A 120 10.52 -8.66 -6.13
N ARG A 121 11.24 -9.50 -6.86
CA ARG A 121 12.26 -9.06 -7.82
C ARG A 121 11.61 -8.96 -9.18
N GLY A 122 11.96 -7.93 -9.94
CA GLY A 122 11.45 -7.80 -11.29
C GLY A 122 12.44 -7.18 -12.23
N THR A 123 12.17 -7.33 -13.51
CA THR A 123 12.90 -6.65 -14.58
C THR A 123 11.91 -6.14 -15.62
N THR A 124 12.10 -4.91 -16.09
CA THR A 124 11.42 -4.37 -17.28
C THR A 124 12.44 -3.67 -18.19
N GLU A 125 12.05 -3.41 -19.44
CA GLU A 125 12.90 -2.67 -20.39
C GLU A 125 13.19 -1.23 -19.91
N GLU A 126 12.19 -0.55 -19.32
CA GLU A 126 12.31 0.85 -18.89
C GLU A 126 13.01 1.01 -17.52
N LEU A 127 12.77 0.10 -16.57
CA LEU A 127 13.27 0.23 -15.17
C LEU A 127 14.54 -0.58 -14.91
N GLY A 128 14.92 -1.47 -15.85
CA GLY A 128 15.95 -2.47 -15.59
C GLY A 128 15.53 -3.41 -14.45
N ALA A 129 16.51 -3.87 -13.66
CA ALA A 129 16.25 -4.73 -12.51
C ALA A 129 15.84 -3.90 -11.28
N PHE A 130 14.74 -4.31 -10.63
CA PHE A 130 14.24 -3.67 -9.42
C PHE A 130 13.86 -4.72 -8.36
N THR A 131 13.71 -4.26 -7.12
CA THR A 131 13.25 -5.09 -6.00
C THR A 131 12.27 -4.30 -5.16
N ILE A 132 11.13 -4.91 -4.85
CA ILE A 132 10.11 -4.39 -3.94
C ILE A 132 10.17 -5.23 -2.67
N THR A 133 10.28 -4.60 -1.51
CA THR A 133 10.43 -5.31 -0.22
C THR A 133 9.24 -5.01 0.69
N PHE A 134 8.70 -6.06 1.31
CA PHE A 134 7.60 -5.98 2.26
C PHE A 134 8.13 -6.15 3.68
N LEU A 135 8.20 -5.03 4.40
CA LEU A 135 8.69 -5.02 5.77
C LEU A 135 7.61 -5.53 6.75
N PRO A 136 8.00 -6.19 7.85
CA PRO A 136 7.06 -6.53 8.91
C PRO A 136 6.32 -5.29 9.45
N PRO A 137 5.03 -5.41 9.79
CA PRO A 137 4.30 -4.32 10.41
C PRO A 137 4.89 -3.99 11.78
N THR A 138 4.81 -2.71 12.14
CA THR A 138 5.25 -2.19 13.45
C THR A 138 4.06 -1.60 14.18
N ALA A 139 4.13 -1.54 15.51
CA ALA A 139 3.10 -0.90 16.33
C ALA A 139 3.73 0.13 17.28
N ASP A 140 3.09 1.29 17.41
CA ASP A 140 3.59 2.41 18.22
C ASP A 140 3.69 2.10 19.72
N ALA A 141 3.03 1.05 20.21
CA ALA A 141 2.91 0.69 21.63
C ALA A 141 3.78 -0.51 22.07
N GLY A 142 4.82 -0.89 21.31
CA GLY A 142 5.69 -2.01 21.68
C GLY A 142 5.01 -3.39 21.64
N GLY A 143 3.80 -3.47 21.08
CA GLY A 143 3.14 -4.73 20.76
C GLY A 143 3.71 -5.33 19.48
N ASN A 144 3.81 -6.65 19.43
CA ASN A 144 4.08 -7.35 18.18
C ASN A 144 2.75 -7.53 17.45
N PRO A 145 2.46 -6.77 16.37
CA PRO A 145 1.27 -7.03 15.58
C PRO A 145 1.34 -8.47 15.07
N LYS A 146 0.22 -9.21 15.17
CA LYS A 146 0.13 -10.50 14.51
C LYS A 146 -0.09 -10.25 13.02
N TYR A 147 0.78 -10.80 12.19
CA TYR A 147 0.70 -10.75 10.74
C TYR A 147 0.95 -12.14 10.17
N ALA A 148 0.42 -12.40 8.98
CA ALA A 148 0.60 -13.63 8.22
C ALA A 148 1.41 -13.36 6.95
#